data_AF-A0A8J6RYX8-F1
#
_entry.id   AF-A0A8J6RYX8-F1
#
_cell.length_a   1.000
_cell.length_b   1.000
_cell.length_c   1.000
_cell.angle_alpha   90.00
_cell.angle_beta   90.00
_cell.angle_gamma   90.00
#
_symmetry.space_group_name_H-M   'P 1'
#
loop_
_entity.id
_entity.type
_entity.pdbx_description
1 polymer ?
#
loop_
_entity_poly.entity_id
_entity_poly.type
_entity_poly.pdbx_seq_one_letter_code
_entity_poly.pdbx_strand_id
1 'polypeptide(L)' 'MQDSAYTLFIIFGCIWILMGAAAVVAVLKSDNQELQFGKWGLIVTLPIVIPFTLALLYQVARPFILKYLF' A
#
# COMPACT_ATOMS: atom_id res chain seq x y z
N MET A 1 -18.57 -11.46 16.04
CA MET A 1 -18.09 -10.12 16.50
C MET A 1 -16.69 -9.81 15.94
N GLN A 2 -15.73 -10.75 15.92
CA GLN A 2 -14.43 -10.53 15.28
C GLN A 2 -14.50 -10.42 13.75
N ASP A 3 -15.34 -11.21 13.08
CA ASP A 3 -15.46 -11.19 11.61
C ASP A 3 -15.98 -9.84 11.09
N SER A 4 -16.97 -9.26 11.76
CA SER A 4 -17.53 -7.95 11.39
C SER A 4 -16.51 -6.82 11.53
N ALA A 5 -15.68 -6.85 12.58
CA ALA A 5 -14.61 -5.87 12.77
C ALA A 5 -13.51 -6.01 11.70
N TYR A 6 -13.16 -7.25 11.35
CA TYR A 6 -12.18 -7.54 10.31
C TYR A 6 -12.68 -7.11 8.92
N THR A 7 -13.95 -7.39 8.58
CA THR A 7 -14.57 -6.95 7.34
C THR A 7 -14.64 -5.43 7.24
N LEU A 8 -15.03 -4.74 8.32
CA LEU A 8 -15.03 -3.27 8.36
C LEU A 8 -13.63 -2.69 8.16
N PHE A 9 -12.61 -3.29 8.77
CA PHE A 9 -11.22 -2.86 8.59
C PHE A 9 -10.76 -2.98 7.13
N ILE A 10 -11.08 -4.09 6.44
CA ILE A 10 -10.77 -4.26 5.02
C ILE A 10 -11.51 -3.25 4.16
N ILE A 11 -12.81 -3.06 4.37
CA ILE A 11 -13.62 -2.09 3.61
C ILE A 11 -13.04 -0.68 3.78
N PHE A 12 -12.72 -0.31 5.02
CA PHE A 12 -12.14 0.99 5.33
C PHE A 12 -10.77 1.16 4.65
N GLY A 13 -9.91 0.14 4.70
CA GLY A 13 -8.63 0.12 3.99
C GLY A 13 -8.80 0.30 2.47
N CYS A 14 -9.75 -0.40 1.85
CA CYS A 14 -10.03 -0.26 0.42
C CYS A 14 -10.51 1.16 0.05
N ILE A 15 -11.44 1.73 0.83
CA ILE A 15 -11.91 3.10 0.61
C ILE A 15 -10.75 4.09 0.74
N TRP A 16 -9.87 3.89 1.73
CA TRP A 16 -8.76 4.80 1.98
C TRP A 16 -7.70 4.74 0.87
N ILE A 17 -7.40 3.55 0.34
CA ILE A 17 -6.51 3.37 -0.82
C ILE A 17 -7.08 4.09 -2.04
N LEU A 18 -8.39 3.94 -2.30
CA LEU A 18 -9.06 4.61 -3.42
C LEU A 18 -9.03 6.14 -3.28
N MET A 19 -9.29 6.65 -2.07
CA MET A 19 -9.19 8.09 -1.79
C MET A 19 -7.76 8.61 -1.95
N GLY A 20 -6.75 7.86 -1.46
CA GLY A 20 -5.35 8.23 -1.62
C GLY A 20 -4.94 8.30 -3.10
N ALA A 21 -5.33 7.28 -3.89
CA ALA A 21 -5.08 7.27 -5.33
C ALA A 21 -5.79 8.44 -6.04
N ALA A 22 -7.06 8.68 -5.73
CA ALA A 22 -7.82 9.78 -6.29
C ALA A 22 -7.24 11.16 -5.92
N ALA A 23 -6.78 11.33 -4.68
CA ALA A 23 -6.14 12.56 -4.22
C ALA A 23 -4.82 12.83 -4.97
N VAL A 24 -3.99 11.81 -5.17
CA VAL A 24 -2.76 11.93 -5.98
C VAL A 24 -3.10 12.35 -7.41
N VAL A 25 -4.08 11.70 -8.04
CA VAL A 25 -4.52 12.06 -9.40
C VAL A 25 -5.07 13.49 -9.46
N ALA A 26 -5.86 13.91 -8.46
CA ALA A 26 -6.43 15.25 -8.39
C ALA A 26 -5.37 16.33 -8.23
N VAL A 27 -4.36 16.11 -7.38
CA VAL A 27 -3.22 17.02 -7.18
C VAL A 27 -2.38 17.14 -8.45
N LEU A 28 -2.07 16.02 -9.10
CA LEU A 28 -1.32 16.04 -10.37
C LEU A 28 -2.09 16.76 -11.48
N LYS A 29 -3.42 16.60 -11.51
CA LYS A 29 -4.30 17.30 -12.45
C LYS A 29 -4.41 18.80 -12.16
N SER A 30 -4.42 19.23 -10.89
CA SER A 30 -4.51 20.67 -10.55
C SER A 30 -3.28 21.46 -10.97
N ASP A 31 -2.11 20.82 -10.98
CA ASP A 31 -0.85 21.46 -11.39
C ASP A 31 -0.65 21.50 -12.92
N ASN A 32 -1.61 21.00 -13.72
CA ASN A 32 -1.48 20.84 -15.18
C ASN A 32 -0.18 20.09 -15.58
N GLN A 33 0.41 19.37 -14.64
CA GLN A 33 1.61 18.61 -14.86
C GLN A 33 1.21 17.31 -15.55
N GLU A 34 1.83 17.04 -16.70
CA GLU A 34 1.86 15.70 -17.26
C GLU A 34 2.28 14.73 -16.14
N LEU A 35 1.68 13.54 -16.09
CA LEU A 35 1.91 12.55 -15.04
C LEU A 35 3.35 12.03 -15.15
N GLN A 36 4.28 12.85 -14.69
CA GLN A 36 5.70 12.65 -14.82
C GLN A 36 6.08 11.70 -13.70
N PHE A 37 6.20 10.41 -14.06
CA PHE A 37 6.94 9.43 -13.28
C PHE A 37 8.45 9.79 -13.27
N GLY A 38 8.77 11.00 -12.83
CA GLY A 38 10.13 11.48 -12.66
C GLY A 38 10.82 10.76 -11.51
N LYS A 39 12.16 10.77 -11.52
CA LYS A 39 12.99 10.15 -10.47
C LYS A 39 12.56 10.55 -9.06
N TRP A 40 12.09 11.79 -8.88
CA TRP A 40 11.59 12.30 -7.60
C TRP A 40 10.31 11.61 -7.12
N GLY A 41 9.36 11.34 -8.01
CA GLY A 41 8.15 10.58 -7.66
C GLY A 41 8.47 9.15 -7.22
N LEU A 42 9.42 8.50 -7.88
CA LEU A 42 9.89 7.17 -7.50
C LEU A 42 10.59 7.16 -6.13
N ILE A 43 11.45 8.15 -5.85
CA ILE A 43 12.14 8.32 -4.56
C ILE A 43 11.15 8.50 -3.41
N VAL A 44 10.08 9.25 -3.62
CA VAL A 44 9.03 9.46 -2.60
C VAL A 44 8.17 8.21 -2.41
N THR A 45 7.95 7.44 -3.47
CA THR A 45 7.14 6.21 -3.43
C THR A 45 7.88 5.03 -2.79
N LEU A 46 9.20 4.97 -2.97
CA LEU A 46 10.11 3.96 -2.40
C LEU A 46 9.93 3.69 -0.89
N PRO A 47 9.97 4.71 0.00
CA PRO A 47 9.80 4.50 1.44
C PRO A 47 8.40 4.02 1.84
N ILE A 48 7.41 4.10 0.95
CA ILE A 48 6.08 3.54 1.17
C ILE A 48 6.03 2.09 0.67
N VAL A 49 6.50 1.84 -0.56
CA VAL A 49 6.41 0.52 -1.20
C VAL A 49 7.36 -0.49 -0.57
N ILE A 50 8.57 -0.09 -0.17
CA ILE A 50 9.55 -1.01 0.46
C ILE A 50 8.99 -1.66 1.74
N PRO A 51 8.59 -0.91 2.79
CA PRO A 51 8.11 -1.55 4.01
C PRO A 51 6.83 -2.34 3.78
N PHE A 52 5.95 -1.88 2.88
CA PHE A 52 4.71 -2.59 2.56
C PHE A 52 4.99 -3.94 1.88
N THR A 53 5.89 -3.96 0.89
CA THR A 53 6.28 -5.21 0.21
C THR A 53 7.03 -6.15 1.15
N LEU A 54 7.93 -5.65 2.00
CA LEU A 54 8.61 -6.46 3.02
C LEU A 54 7.64 -7.07 4.02
N ALA A 55 6.66 -6.30 4.51
CA ALA A 55 5.66 -6.80 5.44
C ALA A 55 4.81 -7.91 4.82
N LEU A 56 4.36 -7.73 3.58
CA LEU A 56 3.61 -8.75 2.83
C LEU A 56 4.45 -9.99 2.55
N LEU A 57 5.70 -9.82 2.12
CA LEU A 57 6.63 -10.93 1.90
C LEU A 57 6.89 -11.70 3.19
N TYR A 58 7.07 -11.02 4.31
CA TYR A 58 7.20 -11.66 5.61
C TYR A 58 5.96 -12.47 5.98
N GLN A 59 4.76 -11.93 5.77
CA GLN A 59 3.51 -12.66 6.01
C GLN A 59 3.43 -13.97 5.20
N VAL A 60 3.82 -13.92 3.92
CA VAL A 60 3.81 -15.09 3.01
C VAL A 60 4.95 -16.07 3.35
N ALA A 61 6.13 -15.58 3.70
CA ALA A 61 7.31 -16.39 4.02
C ALA A 61 7.26 -16.99 5.43
N ARG A 62 6.56 -16.35 6.38
CA ARG A 62 6.40 -16.78 7.78
C ARG A 62 6.03 -18.27 7.94
N PRO A 63 5.01 -18.83 7.25
CA PRO A 63 4.69 -20.26 7.37
C PRO A 63 5.81 -21.18 6.86
N PHE A 64 6.59 -20.75 5.86
CA PHE A 64 7.73 -21.52 5.36
C PHE A 64 8.92 -21.46 6.33
N ILE A 65 9.21 -20.29 6.90
CA ILE A 65 10.28 -20.10 7.89
C ILE A 65 10.01 -20.91 9.16
N LEU A 66 8.77 -20.85 9.68
CA LEU A 66 8.38 -21.58 10.89
C LEU A 66 8.47 -23.10 10.71
N LYS A 67 8.25 -23.61 9.49
CA LYS A 67 8.38 -25.03 9.16
C LYS A 67 9.82 -25.57 9.21
N TYR A 68 10.83 -24.70 9.08
CA TYR A 68 12.24 -25.09 9.18
C TYR A 68 12.81 -24.88 10.59
N LEU A 69 12.11 -24.15 11.46
CA LEU A 69 12.58 -23.78 12.80
C LEU A 69 12.01 -24.66 13.93
N PHE A 70 11.00 -25.49 13.62
CA PHE A 70 10.33 -26.45 14.50
C PHE A 70 10.15 -27.78 13.76
#